data_AF-A0A0F9EFA0-F1
#
_entry.id   AF-A0A0F9EFA0-F1
#
_cell.length_a   1.000
_cell.length_b   1.000
_cell.length_c   1.000
_cell.angle_alpha   90.00
_cell.angle_beta   90.00
_cell.angle_gamma   90.00
#
_symmetry.space_group_name_H-M   'P 1'
#
loop_
_entity.id
_entity.type
_entity.pdbx_description
1 polymer ?
#
loop_
_entity_poly.entity_id
_entity_poly.type
_entity_poly.pdbx_seq_one_letter_code
_entity_poly.pdbx_strand_id
1 'polypeptide(L)'
;MSTNYLDDEFLIQYFLDNYKKAIFLKRKAFTNDIKERLKELLANEKKIKETTSKATWKGFIPKSQQIKIEIIHELWELMLKEAMYCLRDQDPEDPNEFRQDFGIIDVKKYFEKFSEFEEVLYGTNRYYRDHSLHVIRVFFLGFYLLTSLLTEKNELQINFESIRIFHSELVNDLTISIEEKQAIWTIIALTHDLGYPIEKIDEINDKITGLIQYYGPSGIEEFKYRLPLQNQFLNDFVLKFISSKLTQKEVKEEYYTVIQNKYYLKFAKAFENFSHGIMSCILLMKHLVYFKESDYSHSRLNSLNNRDAIQFLIRRSILRSIASHDNQDIYHVHPNNFLFMLAFCDDLQEWDRPRITQRFQPSDNIIVKSFNSNIISFEKHLNFPEKSPFSEDDIKNYARSIKKYIKLFRSGPVSEK
;
A
#
# COMPACT_ATOMS: atom_id res chain seq x y z
N MET A 1 29.82 2.89 -14.50
CA MET A 1 28.42 2.45 -14.29
C MET A 1 27.79 3.45 -13.37
N SER A 2 26.79 4.22 -13.81
CA SER A 2 26.04 5.07 -12.89
C SER A 2 25.31 4.15 -11.91
N THR A 3 25.65 4.22 -10.63
CA THR A 3 24.86 3.56 -9.58
C THR A 3 23.54 4.30 -9.50
N ASN A 4 22.49 3.75 -10.11
CA ASN A 4 21.15 4.33 -10.08
C ASN A 4 20.54 4.05 -8.71
N TYR A 5 20.70 4.99 -7.78
CA TYR A 5 20.02 4.96 -6.49
C TYR A 5 18.50 5.07 -6.70
N LEU A 6 17.73 4.35 -5.89
CA LEU A 6 16.27 4.39 -5.93
C LEU A 6 15.76 5.63 -5.17
N ASP A 7 15.71 6.76 -5.87
CA ASP A 7 15.08 8.00 -5.41
C ASP A 7 13.79 8.33 -6.18
N ASP A 8 13.04 9.32 -5.71
CA ASP A 8 11.77 9.75 -6.35
C ASP A 8 11.95 10.14 -7.81
N GLU A 9 13.03 10.86 -8.11
CA GLU A 9 13.33 11.35 -9.44
C GLU A 9 13.55 10.19 -10.40
N PHE A 10 14.35 9.19 -10.00
CA PHE A 10 14.58 7.98 -10.74
C PHE A 10 13.28 7.19 -10.96
N LEU A 11 12.46 6.99 -9.92
CA LEU A 11 11.24 6.21 -10.01
C LEU A 11 10.18 6.87 -10.91
N ILE A 12 9.99 8.19 -10.79
CA ILE A 12 9.08 8.96 -11.65
C ILE A 12 9.57 8.95 -13.10
N GLN A 13 10.87 9.19 -13.32
CA GLN A 13 11.46 9.17 -14.65
C GLN A 13 11.37 7.77 -15.28
N TYR A 14 11.65 6.71 -14.51
CA TYR A 14 11.53 5.34 -14.98
C TYR A 14 10.10 5.04 -15.44
N PHE A 15 9.08 5.44 -14.66
CA PHE A 15 7.68 5.27 -15.04
C PHE A 15 7.34 6.04 -16.32
N LEU A 16 7.80 7.29 -16.44
CA LEU A 16 7.59 8.10 -17.65
C LEU A 16 8.25 7.48 -18.89
N ASP A 17 9.44 6.91 -18.76
CA ASP A 17 10.16 6.27 -19.86
C ASP A 17 9.55 4.92 -20.25
N ASN A 18 8.98 4.22 -19.26
CA ASN A 18 8.40 2.87 -19.42
C ASN A 18 6.88 2.86 -19.38
N TYR A 19 6.20 4.00 -19.55
CA TYR A 19 4.74 4.11 -19.36
C TYR A 19 3.97 3.15 -20.28
N LYS A 20 4.52 2.78 -21.44
CA LYS A 20 3.91 1.80 -22.36
C LYS A 20 3.76 0.41 -21.75
N LYS A 21 4.55 0.08 -20.71
CA LYS A 21 4.41 -1.15 -19.93
C LYS A 21 3.23 -1.09 -18.96
N ALA A 22 2.70 0.09 -18.64
CA ALA A 22 1.48 0.28 -17.85
C ALA A 22 0.24 0.13 -18.73
N ILE A 23 -0.01 -1.10 -19.18
CA ILE A 23 -1.08 -1.45 -20.12
C ILE A 23 -2.50 -1.28 -19.55
N PHE A 24 -2.64 -1.14 -18.22
CA PHE A 24 -3.92 -0.78 -17.59
C PHE A 24 -4.38 0.65 -17.94
N LEU A 25 -3.47 1.55 -18.36
CA LEU A 25 -3.77 2.93 -18.76
C LEU A 25 -4.35 3.00 -20.18
N LYS A 26 -5.62 2.59 -20.32
CA LYS A 26 -6.28 2.46 -21.62
C LYS A 26 -6.84 3.78 -22.16
N ARG A 27 -7.28 4.72 -21.31
CA ARG A 27 -7.97 5.93 -21.78
C ARG A 27 -6.96 7.03 -22.07
N LYS A 28 -6.85 7.40 -23.35
CA LYS A 28 -5.88 8.40 -23.81
C LYS A 28 -5.93 9.72 -23.04
N ALA A 29 -7.12 10.18 -22.64
CA ALA A 29 -7.29 11.41 -21.87
C ALA A 29 -6.57 11.32 -20.52
N PHE A 30 -6.92 10.35 -19.67
CA PHE A 30 -6.27 10.16 -18.38
C PHE A 30 -4.79 9.85 -18.52
N THR A 31 -4.37 9.06 -19.51
CA THR A 31 -2.95 8.78 -19.75
C THR A 31 -2.15 10.04 -20.06
N ASN A 32 -2.73 11.00 -20.77
CA ASN A 32 -2.06 12.27 -21.05
C ASN A 32 -1.99 13.14 -19.79
N ASP A 33 -3.11 13.27 -19.07
CA ASP A 33 -3.19 14.05 -17.83
C ASP A 33 -2.19 13.53 -16.78
N ILE A 34 -2.14 12.21 -16.58
CA ILE A 34 -1.16 11.56 -15.68
C ILE A 34 0.27 11.93 -16.08
N LYS A 35 0.61 11.88 -17.37
CA LYS A 35 1.97 12.23 -17.83
C LYS A 35 2.31 13.69 -17.60
N GLU A 36 1.36 14.60 -17.83
CA GLU A 36 1.56 16.02 -17.59
C GLU A 36 1.80 16.28 -16.12
N ARG A 37 0.97 15.73 -15.23
CA ARG A 37 1.14 15.84 -13.77
C ARG A 37 2.44 15.21 -13.27
N LEU A 38 2.88 14.09 -13.83
CA LEU A 38 4.18 13.50 -13.48
C LEU A 38 5.36 14.37 -13.91
N LYS A 39 5.28 15.02 -15.08
CA LYS A 39 6.32 15.97 -15.52
C LYS A 39 6.35 17.20 -14.62
N GLU A 40 5.20 17.71 -14.21
CA GLU A 40 5.08 18.81 -13.24
C GLU A 40 5.69 18.42 -11.89
N LEU A 41 5.38 17.23 -11.38
CA LEU A 41 5.94 16.68 -10.15
C LEU A 41 7.47 16.58 -10.23
N LEU A 42 7.99 16.02 -11.32
CA LEU A 42 9.43 15.88 -11.56
C LEU A 42 10.14 17.23 -11.64
N ALA A 43 9.53 18.22 -12.30
CA ALA A 43 10.07 19.57 -12.38
C ALA A 43 10.08 20.26 -11.01
N ASN A 44 9.07 19.98 -10.17
CA ASN A 44 9.00 20.50 -8.80
C ASN A 44 10.07 19.87 -7.89
N GLU A 45 10.29 18.54 -7.98
CA GLU A 45 11.37 17.84 -7.26
C GLU A 45 12.75 18.45 -7.54
N LYS A 46 13.06 18.72 -8.82
CA LYS A 46 14.32 19.34 -9.23
C LYS A 46 14.49 20.74 -8.63
N LYS A 47 13.44 21.57 -8.66
CA LYS A 47 13.45 22.91 -8.06
C LYS A 47 13.63 22.87 -6.54
N ILE A 48 13.01 21.90 -5.86
CA ILE A 48 13.14 21.73 -4.40
C ILE A 48 14.59 21.39 -4.03
N LYS A 49 15.21 20.42 -4.72
CA LYS A 49 16.64 20.04 -4.52
C LYS A 49 17.58 21.24 -4.74
N GLU A 50 17.35 22.03 -5.79
CA GLU A 50 18.14 23.25 -6.06
C GLU A 50 17.99 24.31 -4.97
N THR A 51 16.79 24.48 -4.41
CA THR A 51 16.50 25.51 -3.39
C THR A 51 17.00 25.10 -2.00
N THR A 52 16.90 23.82 -1.64
CA THR A 52 17.41 23.29 -0.35
C THR A 52 18.94 23.36 -0.26
N SER A 53 19.65 23.34 -1.39
CA SER A 53 21.11 23.56 -1.41
C SER A 53 21.55 24.98 -1.02
N LYS A 54 20.60 25.94 -0.93
CA LYS A 54 20.89 27.38 -0.73
C LYS A 54 20.17 28.04 0.45
N ALA A 55 19.29 27.35 1.18
CA ALA A 55 18.39 27.99 2.16
C ALA A 55 18.61 27.58 3.62
N THR A 56 18.86 28.58 4.47
CA THR A 56 18.74 28.53 5.94
C THR A 56 17.27 28.50 6.37
N TRP A 57 16.96 27.60 7.30
CA TRP A 57 15.64 27.31 7.86
C TRP A 57 14.80 28.54 8.24
N LYS A 58 13.64 28.70 7.60
CA LYS A 58 12.50 29.48 8.11
C LYS A 58 11.23 28.63 7.93
N GLY A 59 10.53 28.37 9.03
CA GLY A 59 9.42 27.43 9.14
C GLY A 59 8.11 27.87 8.46
N PHE A 60 8.15 28.08 7.15
CA PHE A 60 6.97 28.14 6.28
C PHE A 60 7.01 26.92 5.37
N ILE A 61 5.87 26.21 5.22
CA ILE A 61 5.71 25.24 4.14
C ILE A 61 5.92 26.03 2.83
N PRO A 62 6.98 25.78 2.07
CA PRO A 62 7.24 26.53 0.86
C PRO A 62 6.06 26.34 -0.11
N LYS A 63 5.68 27.38 -0.86
CA LYS A 63 4.64 27.31 -1.90
C LYS A 63 4.84 26.11 -2.87
N SER A 64 6.09 25.68 -3.08
CA SER A 64 6.45 24.50 -3.87
C SER A 64 5.96 23.17 -3.26
N GLN A 65 5.88 23.06 -1.93
CA GLN A 65 5.40 21.86 -1.23
C GLN A 65 3.86 21.76 -1.28
N GLN A 66 3.14 22.87 -1.21
CA GLN A 66 1.69 22.88 -1.40
C GLN A 66 1.29 22.46 -2.82
N ILE A 67 1.96 23.00 -3.84
CA ILE A 67 1.76 22.58 -5.25
C ILE A 67 2.05 21.08 -5.43
N LYS A 68 3.03 20.55 -4.71
CA LYS A 68 3.36 19.12 -4.75
C LYS A 68 2.20 18.26 -4.25
N ILE A 69 1.56 18.64 -3.15
CA ILE A 69 0.42 17.93 -2.56
C ILE A 69 -0.78 17.92 -3.52
N GLU A 70 -1.09 19.06 -4.14
CA GLU A 70 -2.17 19.17 -5.11
C GLU A 70 -1.96 18.23 -6.31
N ILE A 71 -0.74 18.22 -6.88
CA ILE A 71 -0.38 17.31 -7.98
C ILE A 71 -0.52 15.84 -7.55
N ILE A 72 -0.12 15.51 -6.33
CA ILE A 72 -0.21 14.15 -5.76
C ILE A 72 -1.67 13.71 -5.64
N HIS A 73 -2.56 14.57 -5.11
CA HIS A 73 -3.98 14.26 -4.98
C HIS A 73 -4.65 14.02 -6.32
N GLU A 74 -4.31 14.83 -7.33
CA GLU A 74 -4.81 14.65 -8.70
C GLU A 74 -4.29 13.37 -9.35
N LEU A 75 -2.99 13.08 -9.22
CA LEU A 75 -2.39 11.84 -9.72
C LEU A 75 -3.04 10.61 -9.09
N TRP A 76 -3.20 10.65 -7.76
CA TRP A 76 -3.82 9.57 -6.99
C TRP A 76 -5.25 9.28 -7.49
N GLU A 77 -6.05 10.33 -7.71
CA GLU A 77 -7.41 10.19 -8.22
C GLU A 77 -7.44 9.59 -9.64
N LEU A 78 -6.63 10.14 -10.56
CA LEU A 78 -6.60 9.69 -11.96
C LEU A 78 -6.15 8.22 -12.08
N MET A 79 -5.13 7.85 -11.33
CA MET A 79 -4.60 6.48 -11.33
C MET A 79 -5.58 5.49 -10.72
N LEU A 80 -6.25 5.86 -9.61
CA LEU A 80 -7.26 5.02 -8.99
C LEU A 80 -8.48 4.83 -9.92
N LYS A 81 -8.93 5.91 -10.58
CA LYS A 81 -9.98 5.85 -11.61
C LYS A 81 -9.63 4.88 -12.71
N GLU A 82 -8.44 5.01 -13.31
CA GLU A 82 -8.03 4.11 -14.40
C GLU A 82 -7.95 2.65 -13.96
N ALA A 83 -7.42 2.39 -12.76
CA ALA A 83 -7.37 1.03 -12.24
C ALA A 83 -8.77 0.44 -12.04
N MET A 84 -9.69 1.18 -11.42
CA MET A 84 -11.07 0.72 -11.21
C MET A 84 -11.79 0.49 -12.54
N TYR A 85 -11.68 1.43 -13.47
CA TYR A 85 -12.27 1.25 -14.79
C TYR A 85 -11.66 0.07 -15.54
N CYS A 86 -10.35 -0.15 -15.46
CA CYS A 86 -9.70 -1.29 -16.10
C CYS A 86 -10.26 -2.62 -15.59
N LEU A 87 -10.51 -2.75 -14.28
CA LEU A 87 -11.11 -3.97 -13.70
C LEU A 87 -12.56 -4.16 -14.17
N ARG A 88 -13.35 -3.09 -14.24
CA ARG A 88 -14.75 -3.14 -14.69
C ARG A 88 -14.91 -3.38 -16.18
N ASP A 89 -14.01 -2.83 -17.00
CA ASP A 89 -14.01 -3.10 -18.44
C ASP A 89 -13.78 -4.59 -18.76
N GLN A 90 -13.25 -5.38 -17.80
CA GLN A 90 -13.11 -6.84 -17.91
C GLN A 90 -14.29 -7.60 -17.32
N ASP A 91 -15.24 -6.91 -16.69
CA ASP A 91 -16.46 -7.46 -16.11
C ASP A 91 -17.68 -7.16 -17.00
N PRO A 92 -18.16 -8.12 -17.80
CA PRO A 92 -19.32 -7.90 -18.68
C PRO A 92 -20.65 -7.75 -17.92
N GLU A 93 -20.73 -8.17 -16.66
CA GLU A 93 -21.93 -8.05 -15.83
C GLU A 93 -22.04 -6.67 -15.16
N ASP A 94 -20.93 -5.93 -15.14
CA ASP A 94 -20.84 -4.55 -14.69
C ASP A 94 -20.40 -3.62 -15.85
N PRO A 95 -21.25 -3.49 -16.89
CA PRO A 95 -20.92 -2.63 -18.02
C PRO A 95 -20.75 -1.20 -17.52
N ASN A 96 -19.65 -0.56 -17.94
CA ASN A 96 -19.18 0.77 -17.56
C ASN A 96 -20.12 1.93 -18.02
N GLU A 97 -21.42 1.65 -18.16
CA GLU A 97 -22.48 2.56 -18.59
C GLU A 97 -22.88 3.57 -17.50
N PHE A 98 -22.56 3.28 -16.24
CA PHE A 98 -22.87 4.19 -15.13
C PHE A 98 -21.87 5.35 -15.08
N ARG A 99 -22.34 6.57 -15.40
CA ARG A 99 -21.59 7.84 -15.28
C ARG A 99 -21.37 8.31 -13.82
N GLN A 100 -21.48 7.43 -12.84
CA GLN A 100 -21.22 7.79 -11.44
C GLN A 100 -19.73 7.62 -11.13
N ASP A 101 -19.25 8.39 -10.16
CA ASP A 101 -17.85 8.41 -9.72
C ASP A 101 -17.46 7.19 -8.87
N PHE A 102 -18.38 6.24 -8.67
CA PHE A 102 -18.17 4.96 -7.99
C PHE A 102 -17.62 5.04 -6.56
N GLY A 103 -17.86 6.19 -5.91
CA GLY A 103 -17.36 6.48 -4.57
C GLY A 103 -15.91 6.98 -4.55
N ILE A 104 -15.26 7.16 -5.71
CA ILE A 104 -13.89 7.66 -5.79
C ILE A 104 -13.81 9.10 -5.28
N ILE A 105 -14.83 9.93 -5.53
CA ILE A 105 -14.84 11.31 -5.01
C ILE A 105 -14.88 11.30 -3.48
N ASP A 106 -15.63 10.38 -2.86
CA ASP A 106 -15.71 10.28 -1.42
C ASP A 106 -14.39 9.80 -0.81
N VAL A 107 -13.73 8.80 -1.42
CA VAL A 107 -12.40 8.37 -0.96
C VAL A 107 -11.36 9.46 -1.20
N LYS A 108 -11.44 10.21 -2.30
CA LYS A 108 -10.57 11.38 -2.54
C LYS A 108 -10.76 12.45 -1.47
N LYS A 109 -11.99 12.84 -1.14
CA LYS A 109 -12.28 13.79 -0.06
C LYS A 109 -11.72 13.30 1.27
N TYR A 110 -11.83 12.00 1.55
CA TYR A 110 -11.20 11.40 2.71
C TYR A 110 -9.67 11.52 2.65
N PHE A 111 -9.05 11.26 1.51
CA PHE A 111 -7.60 11.36 1.31
C PHE A 111 -7.07 12.80 1.44
N GLU A 112 -7.83 13.79 0.97
CA GLU A 112 -7.55 15.22 1.19
C GLU A 112 -7.61 15.55 2.69
N LYS A 113 -8.66 15.10 3.38
CA LYS A 113 -8.80 15.28 4.84
C LYS A 113 -7.74 14.53 5.63
N PHE A 114 -7.31 13.37 5.16
CA PHE A 114 -6.18 12.65 5.72
C PHE A 114 -4.91 13.48 5.61
N SER A 115 -4.62 14.02 4.43
CA SER A 115 -3.45 14.89 4.19
C SER A 115 -3.46 16.13 5.10
N GLU A 116 -4.62 16.76 5.30
CA GLU A 116 -4.79 17.86 6.27
C GLU A 116 -4.54 17.39 7.71
N PHE A 117 -5.06 16.22 8.10
CA PHE A 117 -4.87 15.66 9.44
C PHE A 117 -3.39 15.32 9.71
N GLU A 118 -2.63 14.96 8.69
CA GLU A 118 -1.20 14.80 8.83
C GLU A 118 -0.51 16.07 9.31
N GLU A 119 -1.03 17.27 9.03
CA GLU A 119 -0.52 18.53 9.59
C GLU A 119 -0.60 18.59 11.11
N VAL A 120 -1.68 18.04 11.67
CA VAL A 120 -1.82 17.91 13.13
C VAL A 120 -0.81 16.90 13.66
N LEU A 121 -0.58 15.80 12.93
CA LEU A 121 0.47 14.82 13.28
C LEU A 121 1.87 15.46 13.19
N TYR A 122 2.18 16.28 12.17
CA TYR A 122 3.43 17.04 12.00
C TYR A 122 3.67 18.00 13.17
N GLY A 123 2.62 18.67 13.66
CA GLY A 123 2.69 19.55 14.84
C GLY A 123 3.12 18.81 16.11
N THR A 124 2.78 17.52 16.22
CA THR A 124 3.22 16.65 17.33
C THR A 124 4.51 15.87 17.04
N ASN A 125 5.04 15.94 15.81
CA ASN A 125 6.17 15.15 15.36
C ASN A 125 6.96 15.87 14.23
N ARG A 126 8.03 16.60 14.58
CA ARG A 126 8.75 17.56 13.72
C ARG A 126 9.43 16.99 12.47
N TYR A 127 9.42 15.68 12.26
CA TYR A 127 10.15 14.99 11.18
C TYR A 127 9.33 13.87 10.54
N TYR A 128 8.03 14.11 10.40
CA TYR A 128 7.09 13.12 9.88
C TYR A 128 6.83 13.35 8.38
N ARG A 129 6.37 12.30 7.68
CA ARG A 129 6.28 12.21 6.22
C ARG A 129 4.85 12.41 5.72
N ASP A 130 4.70 13.00 4.54
CA ASP A 130 3.49 13.01 3.73
C ASP A 130 3.12 11.59 3.27
N HIS A 131 2.15 10.97 3.96
CA HIS A 131 1.66 9.63 3.62
C HIS A 131 1.01 9.62 2.23
N SER A 132 0.56 10.78 1.75
CA SER A 132 0.04 10.90 0.38
C SER A 132 1.14 10.73 -0.67
N LEU A 133 2.36 11.19 -0.40
CA LEU A 133 3.51 10.90 -1.25
C LEU A 133 4.03 9.47 -1.07
N HIS A 134 3.95 8.92 0.14
CA HIS A 134 4.39 7.56 0.44
C HIS A 134 3.69 6.52 -0.43
N VAL A 135 2.35 6.54 -0.49
CA VAL A 135 1.58 5.57 -1.27
C VAL A 135 1.91 5.60 -2.77
N ILE A 136 2.21 6.79 -3.32
CA ILE A 136 2.65 6.94 -4.71
C ILE A 136 4.06 6.35 -4.93
N ARG A 137 4.99 6.56 -4.00
CA ARG A 137 6.35 5.99 -4.09
C ARG A 137 6.32 4.47 -3.98
N VAL A 138 5.47 3.91 -3.10
CA VAL A 138 5.24 2.46 -3.01
C VAL A 138 4.75 1.93 -4.37
N PHE A 139 3.78 2.62 -5.00
CA PHE A 139 3.31 2.27 -6.33
C PHE A 139 4.45 2.22 -7.36
N PHE A 140 5.24 3.29 -7.48
CA PHE A 140 6.32 3.35 -8.46
C PHE A 140 7.42 2.33 -8.22
N LEU A 141 7.78 2.09 -6.95
CA LEU A 141 8.75 1.08 -6.58
C LEU A 141 8.28 -0.31 -7.02
N GLY A 142 7.02 -0.66 -6.75
CA GLY A 142 6.49 -1.95 -7.19
C GLY A 142 6.37 -2.08 -8.70
N PHE A 143 5.98 -1.00 -9.38
CA PHE A 143 5.96 -0.96 -10.85
C PHE A 143 7.36 -1.16 -11.42
N TYR A 144 8.37 -0.47 -10.88
CA TYR A 144 9.77 -0.65 -11.25
C TYR A 144 10.21 -2.10 -11.06
N LEU A 145 10.02 -2.67 -9.87
CA LEU A 145 10.44 -4.05 -9.56
C LEU A 145 9.80 -5.10 -10.48
N LEU A 146 8.52 -4.93 -10.85
CA LEU A 146 7.76 -5.88 -11.67
C LEU A 146 7.93 -5.69 -13.19
N THR A 147 8.58 -4.60 -13.64
CA THR A 147 8.74 -4.28 -15.07
C THR A 147 10.19 -4.05 -15.51
N SER A 148 11.11 -3.86 -14.56
CA SER A 148 12.54 -3.76 -14.84
C SER A 148 13.16 -5.14 -14.96
N LEU A 149 14.06 -5.30 -15.92
CA LEU A 149 14.86 -6.52 -16.09
C LEU A 149 16.04 -6.43 -15.12
N LEU A 150 15.83 -6.84 -13.87
CA LEU A 150 16.85 -6.80 -12.81
C LEU A 150 17.73 -8.05 -12.75
N THR A 151 17.44 -9.07 -13.58
CA THR A 151 18.20 -10.32 -13.62
C THR A 151 18.98 -10.43 -14.92
N GLU A 152 20.23 -10.88 -14.82
CA GLU A 152 20.96 -11.41 -15.97
C GLU A 152 20.23 -12.67 -16.49
N LYS A 153 20.27 -12.88 -17.80
CA LYS A 153 19.44 -13.83 -18.57
C LYS A 153 19.24 -15.20 -17.87
N ASN A 154 17.99 -15.70 -17.91
CA ASN A 154 17.51 -17.07 -17.61
C ASN A 154 16.98 -17.42 -16.19
N GLU A 155 16.73 -16.46 -15.29
CA GLU A 155 16.09 -16.78 -13.99
C GLU A 155 14.57 -16.54 -13.94
N LEU A 156 13.86 -17.21 -13.00
CA LEU A 156 12.42 -17.07 -12.70
C LEU A 156 12.08 -15.67 -12.17
N GLN A 157 12.13 -14.67 -13.04
CA GLN A 157 11.87 -13.27 -12.72
C GLN A 157 10.44 -13.09 -12.19
N ILE A 158 10.30 -12.32 -11.11
CA ILE A 158 8.98 -11.90 -10.62
C ILE A 158 8.55 -10.69 -11.45
N ASN A 159 7.46 -10.85 -12.20
CA ASN A 159 6.81 -9.83 -13.01
C ASN A 159 5.28 -9.95 -12.88
N PHE A 160 4.54 -9.05 -13.53
CA PHE A 160 3.06 -9.10 -13.52
C PHE A 160 2.48 -10.40 -14.14
N GLU A 161 3.18 -11.10 -15.01
CA GLU A 161 2.70 -12.40 -15.53
C GLU A 161 2.78 -13.49 -14.46
N SER A 162 3.92 -13.57 -13.78
CA SER A 162 4.24 -14.59 -12.77
C SER A 162 3.60 -14.36 -11.40
N ILE A 163 3.16 -13.13 -11.07
CA ILE A 163 2.58 -12.82 -9.77
C ILE A 163 1.26 -13.59 -9.55
N ARG A 164 1.20 -14.30 -8.43
CA ARG A 164 0.09 -15.18 -8.05
C ARG A 164 -0.94 -14.40 -7.25
N ILE A 165 -2.19 -14.50 -7.67
CA ILE A 165 -3.37 -14.01 -6.94
C ILE A 165 -3.99 -15.15 -6.09
N PHE A 166 -3.64 -16.39 -6.42
CA PHE A 166 -4.22 -17.58 -5.81
C PHE A 166 -3.42 -18.06 -4.59
N HIS A 167 -4.14 -18.46 -3.54
CA HIS A 167 -3.60 -19.25 -2.44
C HIS A 167 -4.04 -20.73 -2.53
N SER A 168 -4.73 -21.11 -3.62
CA SER A 168 -5.29 -22.45 -3.83
C SER A 168 -4.63 -23.09 -5.05
N GLU A 169 -4.08 -24.29 -4.89
CA GLU A 169 -3.51 -25.13 -5.95
C GLU A 169 -4.58 -25.70 -6.90
N LEU A 170 -5.87 -25.51 -6.57
CA LEU A 170 -7.02 -26.19 -7.17
C LEU A 170 -7.84 -25.29 -8.11
N VAL A 171 -7.30 -24.17 -8.59
CA VAL A 171 -8.03 -23.22 -9.46
C VAL A 171 -7.14 -22.86 -10.64
N ASN A 172 -6.83 -23.85 -11.48
CA ASN A 172 -5.91 -23.68 -12.60
C ASN A 172 -6.56 -23.03 -13.83
N ASP A 173 -7.90 -23.00 -13.89
CA ASP A 173 -8.64 -22.53 -15.07
C ASP A 173 -9.02 -21.04 -15.03
N LEU A 174 -8.84 -20.37 -13.88
CA LEU A 174 -9.10 -18.93 -13.76
C LEU A 174 -7.83 -18.14 -14.09
N THR A 175 -7.84 -17.45 -15.23
CA THR A 175 -6.75 -16.57 -15.64
C THR A 175 -7.11 -15.11 -15.41
N ILE A 176 -6.25 -14.38 -14.70
CA ILE A 176 -6.36 -12.92 -14.54
C ILE A 176 -5.30 -12.27 -15.44
N SER A 177 -5.74 -11.32 -16.26
CA SER A 177 -4.90 -10.65 -17.25
C SER A 177 -3.80 -9.79 -16.59
N ILE A 178 -2.78 -9.44 -17.36
CA ILE A 178 -1.68 -8.60 -16.88
C ILE A 178 -2.21 -7.20 -16.54
N GLU A 179 -3.14 -6.69 -17.34
CA GLU A 179 -3.84 -5.42 -17.16
C GLU A 179 -4.57 -5.38 -15.82
N GLU A 180 -5.33 -6.42 -15.49
CA GLU A 180 -6.03 -6.53 -14.20
C GLU A 180 -5.03 -6.61 -13.05
N LYS A 181 -3.92 -7.36 -13.19
CA LYS A 181 -2.87 -7.42 -12.17
C LYS A 181 -2.20 -6.08 -11.92
N GLN A 182 -1.99 -5.27 -12.96
CA GLN A 182 -1.50 -3.90 -12.82
C GLN A 182 -2.51 -3.01 -12.11
N ALA A 183 -3.80 -3.09 -12.47
CA ALA A 183 -4.85 -2.36 -11.79
C ALA A 183 -4.99 -2.76 -10.31
N ILE A 184 -4.89 -4.05 -10.01
CA ILE A 184 -4.84 -4.59 -8.63
C ILE A 184 -3.69 -3.97 -7.86
N TRP A 185 -2.48 -3.96 -8.41
CA TRP A 185 -1.33 -3.33 -7.76
C TRP A 185 -1.56 -1.84 -7.52
N THR A 186 -2.08 -1.11 -8.51
CA THR A 186 -2.39 0.31 -8.39
C THR A 186 -3.33 0.58 -7.21
N ILE A 187 -4.42 -0.18 -7.09
CA ILE A 187 -5.36 -0.01 -5.97
C ILE A 187 -4.67 -0.35 -4.64
N ILE A 188 -3.98 -1.48 -4.55
CA ILE A 188 -3.29 -1.92 -3.33
C ILE A 188 -2.30 -0.85 -2.85
N ALA A 189 -1.39 -0.42 -3.72
CA ALA A 189 -0.33 0.52 -3.37
C ALA A 189 -0.90 1.90 -2.99
N LEU A 190 -1.90 2.41 -3.71
CA LEU A 190 -2.44 3.74 -3.48
C LEU A 190 -3.35 3.84 -2.24
N THR A 191 -3.88 2.72 -1.75
CA THR A 191 -4.94 2.73 -0.72
C THR A 191 -4.60 1.98 0.57
N HIS A 192 -3.42 1.37 0.69
CA HIS A 192 -3.08 0.54 1.85
C HIS A 192 -3.08 1.30 3.18
N ASP A 193 -2.71 2.58 3.16
CA ASP A 193 -2.49 3.42 4.34
C ASP A 193 -3.67 4.32 4.74
N LEU A 194 -4.82 4.21 4.08
CA LEU A 194 -5.97 5.09 4.37
C LEU A 194 -6.47 4.99 5.81
N GLY A 195 -6.28 3.86 6.49
CA GLY A 195 -6.66 3.65 7.88
C GLY A 195 -5.71 4.25 8.92
N TYR A 196 -4.57 4.79 8.50
CA TYR A 196 -3.50 5.27 9.36
C TYR A 196 -3.93 6.30 10.43
N PRO A 197 -4.78 7.30 10.10
CA PRO A 197 -5.24 8.28 11.09
C PRO A 197 -5.90 7.65 12.31
N ILE A 198 -6.70 6.60 12.11
CA ILE A 198 -7.46 5.96 13.19
C ILE A 198 -6.52 5.23 14.15
N GLU A 199 -5.48 4.58 13.63
CA GLU A 199 -4.46 3.92 14.46
C GLU A 199 -3.71 4.94 15.35
N LYS A 200 -3.52 6.18 14.88
CA LYS A 200 -2.77 7.23 15.62
C LYS A 200 -3.58 8.03 16.61
N ILE A 201 -4.89 7.83 16.70
CA ILE A 201 -5.73 8.54 17.67
C ILE A 201 -5.27 8.30 19.11
N ASP A 202 -4.92 7.05 19.44
CA ASP A 202 -4.49 6.70 20.80
C ASP A 202 -3.16 7.38 21.17
N GLU A 203 -2.20 7.45 20.24
CA GLU A 203 -0.93 8.17 20.47
C GLU A 203 -1.15 9.68 20.69
N ILE A 204 -2.15 10.28 20.04
CA ILE A 204 -2.51 11.68 20.25
C ILE A 204 -3.13 11.86 21.65
N ASN A 205 -4.06 10.97 22.04
CA ASN A 205 -4.67 10.98 23.35
C ASN A 205 -3.61 10.86 24.47
N ASP A 206 -2.63 9.97 24.30
CA ASP A 206 -1.52 9.81 25.25
C ASP A 206 -0.70 11.09 25.42
N LYS A 207 -0.36 11.77 24.30
CA LYS A 207 0.38 13.04 24.34
C LYS A 207 -0.42 14.15 25.03
N ILE A 208 -1.71 14.26 24.73
CA ILE A 208 -2.61 15.26 25.33
C ILE A 208 -2.77 14.98 26.83
N THR A 209 -3.03 13.73 27.20
CA THR A 209 -3.21 13.30 28.59
C THR A 209 -1.93 13.53 29.39
N GLY A 210 -0.77 13.16 28.86
CA GLY A 210 0.52 13.38 29.50
C GLY A 210 0.82 14.86 29.76
N LEU A 211 0.41 15.77 28.87
CA LEU A 211 0.52 17.22 29.09
C LEU A 211 -0.42 17.70 30.19
N ILE A 212 -1.70 17.31 30.12
CA ILE A 212 -2.73 17.82 31.03
C ILE A 212 -2.54 17.30 32.46
N GLN A 213 -1.95 16.11 32.64
CA GLN A 213 -1.60 15.58 33.96
C GLN A 213 -0.75 16.56 34.80
N TYR A 214 0.06 17.42 34.18
CA TYR A 214 0.84 18.45 34.89
C TYR A 214 -0.01 19.58 35.49
N TYR A 215 -1.24 19.77 35.01
CA TYR A 215 -2.18 20.79 35.51
C TYR A 215 -3.11 20.26 36.62
N GLY A 216 -3.00 18.98 36.97
CA GLY A 216 -3.77 18.31 38.03
C GLY A 216 -4.59 17.11 37.50
N PRO A 217 -5.11 16.26 38.40
CA PRO A 217 -5.95 15.12 38.02
C PRO A 217 -7.26 15.63 37.43
N SER A 218 -7.29 15.75 36.11
CA SER A 218 -8.45 16.20 35.35
C SER A 218 -9.07 15.00 34.64
N GLY A 219 -10.40 14.86 34.71
CA GLY A 219 -11.12 13.88 33.91
C GLY A 219 -11.21 14.36 32.48
N ILE A 220 -10.36 13.83 31.60
CA ILE A 220 -10.44 14.09 30.15
C ILE A 220 -11.23 12.94 29.53
N GLU A 221 -12.21 13.30 28.70
CA GLU A 221 -12.76 12.33 27.76
C GLU A 221 -11.80 12.21 26.58
N GLU A 222 -11.08 11.09 26.52
CA GLU A 222 -10.24 10.72 25.38
C GLU A 222 -11.09 10.67 24.09
N PHE A 223 -10.53 11.12 22.97
CA PHE A 223 -11.15 10.93 21.67
C PHE A 223 -11.10 9.45 21.32
N LYS A 224 -12.18 8.71 21.55
CA LYS A 224 -12.28 7.29 21.17
C LYS A 224 -13.06 7.15 19.89
N TYR A 225 -12.45 6.55 18.87
CA TYR A 225 -13.19 6.07 17.73
C TYR A 225 -14.09 4.91 18.19
N ARG A 226 -15.39 5.19 18.34
CA ARG A 226 -16.39 4.18 18.68
C ARG A 226 -17.06 3.73 17.40
N LEU A 227 -16.85 2.46 17.05
CA LEU A 227 -17.59 1.83 15.96
C LEU A 227 -19.08 1.76 16.33
N PRO A 228 -19.98 2.38 15.55
CA PRO A 228 -21.41 2.20 15.73
C PRO A 228 -21.77 0.71 15.65
N LEU A 229 -22.67 0.24 16.52
CA LEU A 229 -23.13 -1.16 16.54
C LEU A 229 -23.66 -1.61 15.17
N GLN A 230 -24.28 -0.69 14.41
CA GLN A 230 -24.79 -0.96 13.06
C GLN A 230 -23.68 -1.35 12.07
N ASN A 231 -22.43 -0.92 12.30
CA ASN A 231 -21.31 -1.24 11.42
C ASN A 231 -20.71 -2.63 11.70
N GLN A 232 -21.14 -3.32 12.77
CA GLN A 232 -20.61 -4.65 13.10
C GLN A 232 -20.85 -5.67 12.00
N PHE A 233 -21.98 -5.60 11.29
CA PHE A 233 -22.27 -6.50 10.16
C PHE A 233 -21.29 -6.30 9.01
N LEU A 234 -21.00 -5.05 8.65
CA LEU A 234 -20.04 -4.75 7.58
C LEU A 234 -18.63 -5.19 7.98
N ASN A 235 -18.23 -4.92 9.22
CA ASN A 235 -16.91 -5.29 9.72
C ASN A 235 -16.72 -6.81 9.75
N ASP A 236 -17.70 -7.56 10.26
CA ASP A 236 -17.67 -9.02 10.27
C ASP A 236 -17.68 -9.59 8.84
N PHE A 237 -18.46 -9.01 7.93
CA PHE A 237 -18.41 -9.36 6.52
C PHE A 237 -17.01 -9.15 5.92
N VAL A 238 -16.39 -7.98 6.11
CA VAL A 238 -15.04 -7.68 5.63
C VAL A 238 -14.05 -8.69 6.18
N LEU A 239 -14.07 -8.96 7.49
CA LEU A 239 -13.19 -9.92 8.14
C LEU A 239 -13.34 -11.32 7.56
N LYS A 240 -14.58 -11.80 7.38
CA LYS A 240 -14.86 -13.11 6.77
C LYS A 240 -14.42 -13.15 5.31
N PHE A 241 -14.66 -12.08 4.56
CA PHE A 241 -14.34 -11.96 3.15
C PHE A 241 -12.83 -12.06 2.89
N ILE A 242 -12.02 -11.22 3.54
CA ILE A 242 -10.54 -11.22 3.39
C ILE A 242 -9.90 -12.53 3.90
N SER A 243 -10.55 -13.17 4.87
CA SER A 243 -10.12 -14.45 5.44
C SER A 243 -10.47 -15.65 4.58
N SER A 244 -11.35 -15.50 3.59
CA SER A 244 -11.86 -16.62 2.82
C SER A 244 -10.92 -17.05 1.70
N LYS A 245 -10.96 -18.32 1.33
CA LYS A 245 -10.34 -18.87 0.12
C LYS A 245 -11.42 -19.35 -0.85
N LEU A 246 -11.12 -19.30 -2.14
CA LEU A 246 -11.94 -19.92 -3.17
C LEU A 246 -11.61 -21.42 -3.24
N THR A 247 -12.62 -22.27 -3.45
CA THR A 247 -12.48 -23.71 -3.65
C THR A 247 -13.43 -24.16 -4.75
N GLN A 248 -12.97 -25.03 -5.65
CA GLN A 248 -13.75 -25.59 -6.75
C GLN A 248 -14.56 -26.81 -6.26
N LYS A 249 -15.75 -27.03 -6.81
CA LYS A 249 -16.50 -28.28 -6.62
C LYS A 249 -16.00 -29.36 -7.59
N GLU A 250 -15.94 -30.61 -7.13
CA GLU A 250 -15.35 -31.74 -7.88
C GLU A 250 -16.00 -32.05 -9.24
N VAL A 251 -17.24 -31.61 -9.48
CA VAL A 251 -18.07 -32.11 -10.60
C VAL A 251 -18.51 -30.99 -11.57
N LYS A 252 -18.22 -29.71 -11.29
CA LYS A 252 -18.63 -28.57 -12.13
C LYS A 252 -17.63 -27.41 -12.01
N GLU A 253 -17.56 -26.54 -13.02
CA GLU A 253 -16.91 -25.20 -12.97
C GLU A 253 -17.64 -24.23 -12.00
N GLU A 254 -18.02 -24.74 -10.85
CA GLU A 254 -18.70 -24.04 -9.77
C GLU A 254 -17.73 -23.90 -8.60
N TYR A 255 -17.64 -22.69 -8.05
CA TYR A 255 -16.77 -22.39 -6.92
C TYR A 255 -17.58 -22.03 -5.69
N TYR A 256 -16.96 -22.14 -4.53
CA TYR A 256 -17.51 -21.65 -3.27
C TYR A 256 -16.39 -21.08 -2.41
N THR A 257 -16.74 -20.21 -1.47
CA THR A 257 -15.77 -19.61 -0.57
C THR A 257 -15.76 -20.35 0.77
N VAL A 258 -14.58 -20.44 1.38
CA VAL A 258 -14.37 -21.09 2.67
C VAL A 258 -13.53 -20.18 3.55
N ILE A 259 -14.05 -19.82 4.72
CA ILE A 259 -13.32 -19.01 5.70
C ILE A 259 -12.10 -19.79 6.18
N GLN A 260 -10.92 -19.16 6.13
CA GLN A 260 -9.71 -19.70 6.72
C GLN A 260 -9.58 -19.18 8.16
N ASN A 261 -9.97 -19.99 9.15
CA ASN A 261 -9.96 -19.59 10.57
C ASN A 261 -8.64 -18.96 11.03
N LYS A 262 -7.50 -19.46 10.52
CA LYS A 262 -6.16 -18.92 10.82
C LYS A 262 -5.97 -17.46 10.38
N TYR A 263 -6.59 -17.05 9.27
CA TYR A 263 -6.56 -15.66 8.80
C TYR A 263 -7.61 -14.84 9.53
N TYR A 264 -8.80 -15.39 9.75
CA TYR A 264 -9.86 -14.72 10.49
C TYR A 264 -9.42 -14.28 11.88
N LEU A 265 -8.80 -15.17 12.66
CA LEU A 265 -8.30 -14.82 13.99
C LEU A 265 -7.23 -13.73 13.96
N LYS A 266 -6.33 -13.76 12.97
CA LYS A 266 -5.27 -12.75 12.81
C LYS A 266 -5.83 -11.38 12.44
N PHE A 267 -6.81 -11.36 11.53
CA PHE A 267 -7.46 -10.12 11.13
C PHE A 267 -8.43 -9.58 12.18
N ALA A 268 -9.09 -10.45 12.94
CA ALA A 268 -9.92 -10.04 14.08
C ALA A 268 -9.06 -9.37 15.17
N LYS A 269 -7.90 -9.94 15.51
CA LYS A 269 -6.94 -9.32 16.42
C LYS A 269 -6.40 -7.98 15.89
N ALA A 270 -6.09 -7.89 14.59
CA ALA A 270 -5.66 -6.64 13.97
C ALA A 270 -6.78 -5.57 13.99
N PHE A 271 -8.03 -6.00 13.78
CA PHE A 271 -9.21 -5.14 13.89
C PHE A 271 -9.42 -4.60 15.31
N GLU A 272 -9.26 -5.43 16.35
CA GLU A 272 -9.32 -5.00 17.75
C GLU A 272 -8.29 -3.93 18.09
N ASN A 273 -7.11 -3.99 17.45
CA ASN A 273 -6.04 -3.01 17.61
C ASN A 273 -6.14 -1.83 16.63
N PHE A 274 -7.23 -1.74 15.85
CA PHE A 274 -7.42 -0.73 14.81
C PHE A 274 -6.25 -0.61 13.82
N SER A 275 -5.57 -1.72 13.51
CA SER A 275 -4.45 -1.75 12.57
C SER A 275 -4.85 -1.12 11.23
N HIS A 276 -4.05 -0.17 10.75
CA HIS A 276 -4.40 0.68 9.62
C HIS A 276 -4.75 -0.10 8.35
N GLY A 277 -4.12 -1.23 8.07
CA GLY A 277 -4.47 -2.08 6.93
C GLY A 277 -5.91 -2.59 6.98
N ILE A 278 -6.40 -3.01 8.15
CA ILE A 278 -7.80 -3.43 8.31
C ILE A 278 -8.75 -2.24 8.18
N MET A 279 -8.40 -1.10 8.79
CA MET A 279 -9.24 0.10 8.73
C MET A 279 -9.33 0.66 7.31
N SER A 280 -8.25 0.59 6.53
CA SER A 280 -8.24 0.88 5.08
C SER A 280 -9.24 -0.02 4.34
N CYS A 281 -9.25 -1.33 4.63
CA CYS A 281 -10.18 -2.26 3.99
C CYS A 281 -11.65 -1.94 4.29
N ILE A 282 -11.96 -1.58 5.53
CA ILE A 282 -13.32 -1.17 5.92
C ILE A 282 -13.73 0.12 5.20
N LEU A 283 -12.83 1.10 5.10
CA LEU A 283 -13.07 2.34 4.36
C LEU A 283 -13.38 2.06 2.89
N LEU A 284 -12.54 1.25 2.22
CA LEU A 284 -12.71 0.91 0.81
C LEU A 284 -14.03 0.17 0.57
N MET A 285 -14.37 -0.82 1.39
CA MET A 285 -15.64 -1.55 1.31
C MET A 285 -16.85 -0.64 1.50
N LYS A 286 -16.73 0.37 2.36
CA LYS A 286 -17.83 1.31 2.67
C LYS A 286 -18.05 2.34 1.57
N HIS A 287 -16.99 2.78 0.90
CA HIS A 287 -17.07 3.92 -0.02
C HIS A 287 -17.06 3.52 -1.49
N LEU A 288 -16.22 2.57 -1.91
CA LEU A 288 -16.11 2.22 -3.32
C LEU A 288 -17.17 1.20 -3.73
N VAL A 289 -17.91 1.54 -4.79
CA VAL A 289 -18.98 0.67 -5.34
C VAL A 289 -18.44 -0.69 -5.77
N TYR A 290 -17.26 -0.70 -6.39
CA TYR A 290 -16.60 -1.93 -6.85
C TYR A 290 -16.44 -3.00 -5.76
N PHE A 291 -16.23 -2.62 -4.50
CA PHE A 291 -16.13 -3.57 -3.39
C PHE A 291 -17.50 -3.94 -2.81
N LYS A 292 -18.52 -3.09 -2.92
CA LYS A 292 -19.89 -3.39 -2.46
C LYS A 292 -20.55 -4.48 -3.31
N GLU A 293 -20.16 -4.58 -4.58
CA GLU A 293 -20.60 -5.61 -5.52
C GLU A 293 -19.81 -6.92 -5.36
N SER A 294 -19.20 -7.16 -4.19
CA SER A 294 -18.43 -8.38 -3.95
C SER A 294 -19.31 -9.62 -3.86
N ASP A 295 -19.08 -10.56 -4.77
CA ASP A 295 -19.69 -11.88 -4.73
C ASP A 295 -19.09 -12.72 -3.61
N TYR A 296 -19.92 -13.07 -2.62
CA TYR A 296 -19.49 -13.88 -1.49
C TYR A 296 -20.50 -14.98 -1.16
N SER A 297 -20.09 -16.22 -1.45
CA SER A 297 -20.88 -17.40 -1.14
C SER A 297 -20.78 -17.75 0.35
N HIS A 298 -21.89 -17.66 1.07
CA HIS A 298 -21.91 -18.06 2.49
C HIS A 298 -22.08 -19.58 2.68
N SER A 299 -22.35 -20.35 1.62
CA SER A 299 -22.75 -21.75 1.71
C SER A 299 -22.32 -22.54 0.48
N ARG A 300 -21.95 -23.81 0.68
CA ARG A 300 -21.66 -24.76 -0.42
C ARG A 300 -22.83 -24.93 -1.40
N LEU A 301 -24.04 -24.56 -0.98
CA LEU A 301 -25.25 -24.61 -1.79
C LEU A 301 -25.30 -23.47 -2.83
N ASN A 302 -24.70 -22.32 -2.54
CA ASN A 302 -24.66 -21.17 -3.45
C ASN A 302 -23.30 -21.15 -4.14
N SER A 303 -23.20 -21.71 -5.34
CA SER A 303 -21.96 -21.66 -6.11
C SER A 303 -21.78 -20.32 -6.81
N LEU A 304 -20.54 -19.88 -6.87
CA LEU A 304 -20.06 -18.82 -7.75
C LEU A 304 -19.77 -19.42 -9.13
N ASN A 305 -20.14 -18.72 -10.19
CA ASN A 305 -19.71 -19.06 -11.54
C ASN A 305 -18.21 -18.71 -11.72
N ASN A 306 -17.60 -19.04 -12.88
CA ASN A 306 -16.19 -18.70 -13.15
C ASN A 306 -15.88 -17.19 -13.03
N ARG A 307 -16.81 -16.31 -13.43
CA ARG A 307 -16.64 -14.85 -13.45
C ARG A 307 -16.72 -14.26 -12.05
N ASP A 308 -17.76 -14.58 -11.30
CA ASP A 308 -17.93 -14.19 -9.90
C ASP A 308 -16.74 -14.69 -9.06
N ALA A 309 -16.23 -15.87 -9.38
CA ALA A 309 -15.03 -16.43 -8.75
C ALA A 309 -13.77 -15.60 -9.05
N ILE A 310 -13.57 -15.14 -10.29
CA ILE A 310 -12.49 -14.21 -10.65
C ILE A 310 -12.65 -12.90 -9.89
N GLN A 311 -13.84 -12.29 -9.92
CA GLN A 311 -14.07 -11.01 -9.26
C GLN A 311 -13.91 -11.10 -7.74
N PHE A 312 -14.42 -12.18 -7.12
CA PHE A 312 -14.16 -12.49 -5.72
C PHE A 312 -12.65 -12.51 -5.45
N LEU A 313 -11.87 -13.23 -6.27
CA LEU A 313 -10.42 -13.34 -6.08
C LEU A 313 -9.70 -12.01 -6.23
N ILE A 314 -10.08 -11.18 -7.21
CA ILE A 314 -9.51 -9.85 -7.43
C ILE A 314 -9.79 -8.97 -6.20
N ARG A 315 -11.07 -8.78 -5.85
CA ARG A 315 -11.52 -7.94 -4.74
C ARG A 315 -10.91 -8.40 -3.41
N ARG A 316 -10.97 -9.71 -3.14
CA ARG A 316 -10.39 -10.32 -1.95
C ARG A 316 -8.88 -10.17 -1.91
N SER A 317 -8.18 -10.29 -3.03
CA SER A 317 -6.72 -10.18 -3.04
C SER A 317 -6.24 -8.75 -2.84
N ILE A 318 -6.98 -7.75 -3.34
CA ILE A 318 -6.71 -6.34 -3.03
C ILE A 318 -6.82 -6.12 -1.51
N LEU A 319 -8.00 -6.40 -0.95
CA LEU A 319 -8.27 -6.15 0.47
C LEU A 319 -7.38 -7.00 1.38
N ARG A 320 -7.14 -8.26 1.04
CA ARG A 320 -6.25 -9.12 1.84
C ARG A 320 -4.80 -8.67 1.80
N SER A 321 -4.31 -8.13 0.67
CA SER A 321 -2.95 -7.57 0.59
C SER A 321 -2.83 -6.38 1.53
N ILE A 322 -3.78 -5.46 1.46
CA ILE A 322 -3.87 -4.30 2.34
C ILE A 322 -4.00 -4.72 3.80
N ALA A 323 -4.90 -5.63 4.16
CA ALA A 323 -5.05 -6.08 5.54
C ALA A 323 -3.86 -6.84 6.12
N SER A 324 -2.95 -7.33 5.26
CA SER A 324 -1.84 -8.18 5.69
C SER A 324 -0.52 -7.43 5.86
N HIS A 325 -0.35 -6.26 5.24
CA HIS A 325 0.97 -5.62 5.14
C HIS A 325 1.51 -5.13 6.50
N ASP A 326 0.63 -4.69 7.39
CA ASP A 326 0.93 -4.26 8.76
C ASP A 326 0.74 -5.39 9.79
N ASN A 327 0.19 -6.53 9.37
CA ASN A 327 -0.07 -7.67 10.25
C ASN A 327 1.14 -8.59 10.37
N GLN A 328 1.87 -8.37 11.45
CA GLN A 328 3.05 -9.13 11.85
C GLN A 328 2.86 -10.65 12.06
N ASP A 329 1.62 -11.12 12.22
CA ASP A 329 1.31 -12.53 12.43
C ASP A 329 1.14 -13.28 11.09
N ILE A 330 1.13 -12.58 9.95
CA ILE A 330 1.00 -13.18 8.61
C ILE A 330 2.38 -13.52 8.04
N TYR A 331 2.52 -14.76 7.57
CA TYR A 331 3.76 -15.25 6.98
C TYR A 331 3.71 -15.16 5.46
N HIS A 332 4.79 -14.70 4.84
CA HIS A 332 4.95 -14.65 3.40
C HIS A 332 5.78 -15.85 2.93
N VAL A 333 5.10 -16.93 2.55
CA VAL A 333 5.75 -18.18 2.16
C VAL A 333 6.40 -18.07 0.77
N HIS A 334 5.81 -17.29 -0.13
CA HIS A 334 6.31 -17.09 -1.48
C HIS A 334 6.44 -15.58 -1.78
N PRO A 335 7.48 -15.16 -2.51
CA PRO A 335 7.68 -13.75 -2.86
C PRO A 335 6.81 -13.28 -4.03
N ASN A 336 6.28 -14.22 -4.84
CA ASN A 336 5.54 -13.90 -6.07
C ASN A 336 4.03 -13.67 -5.83
N ASN A 337 3.65 -12.85 -4.86
CA ASN A 337 2.25 -12.46 -4.63
C ASN A 337 2.16 -11.00 -4.15
N PHE A 338 0.96 -10.41 -4.25
CA PHE A 338 0.73 -9.03 -3.87
C PHE A 338 0.87 -8.75 -2.37
N LEU A 339 0.61 -9.74 -1.49
CA LEU A 339 0.82 -9.58 -0.04
C LEU A 339 2.30 -9.30 0.25
N PHE A 340 3.19 -10.13 -0.29
CA PHE A 340 4.63 -9.95 -0.15
C PHE A 340 5.08 -8.67 -0.85
N MET A 341 4.58 -8.41 -2.06
CA MET A 341 4.96 -7.24 -2.83
C MET A 341 4.67 -5.93 -2.09
N LEU A 342 3.47 -5.79 -1.52
CA LEU A 342 3.11 -4.61 -0.75
C LEU A 342 4.00 -4.48 0.48
N ALA A 343 4.11 -5.52 1.31
CA ALA A 343 4.92 -5.48 2.52
C ALA A 343 6.40 -5.17 2.22
N PHE A 344 6.94 -5.73 1.14
CA PHE A 344 8.32 -5.48 0.72
C PHE A 344 8.52 -4.06 0.20
N CYS A 345 7.62 -3.55 -0.65
CA CYS A 345 7.71 -2.19 -1.15
C CYS A 345 7.53 -1.16 -0.05
N ASP A 346 6.54 -1.34 0.83
CA ASP A 346 6.31 -0.48 1.99
C ASP A 346 7.57 -0.42 2.89
N ASP A 347 8.08 -1.59 3.30
CA ASP A 347 9.29 -1.70 4.11
C ASP A 347 10.53 -1.09 3.45
N LEU A 348 10.73 -1.33 2.15
CA LEU A 348 11.83 -0.74 1.41
C LEU A 348 11.69 0.78 1.39
N GLN A 349 10.50 1.28 1.10
CA GLN A 349 10.24 2.69 0.94
C GLN A 349 10.29 3.46 2.29
N GLU A 350 10.54 2.78 3.42
CA GLU A 350 11.02 3.41 4.67
C GLU A 350 12.43 4.04 4.57
N TRP A 351 13.15 3.87 3.46
CA TRP A 351 14.57 4.21 3.28
C TRP A 351 14.93 5.71 3.15
N ASP A 352 14.18 6.62 3.72
CA ASP A 352 14.57 8.05 3.80
C ASP A 352 13.82 8.72 4.96
N ARG A 353 13.44 7.92 5.98
CA ARG A 353 12.62 8.37 7.11
C ARG A 353 13.51 8.99 8.17
N PRO A 354 13.50 10.31 8.39
CA PRO A 354 14.12 10.88 9.57
C PRO A 354 13.44 10.33 10.82
N ARG A 355 14.19 9.60 11.63
CA ARG A 355 13.70 9.14 12.95
C ARG A 355 13.97 10.25 13.96
N ILE A 356 13.03 10.46 14.87
CA ILE A 356 13.01 11.52 15.92
C ILE A 356 14.35 11.66 16.68
N THR A 357 15.14 10.59 16.74
CA THR A 357 16.44 10.55 17.43
C THR A 357 17.60 11.13 16.61
N GLN A 358 17.44 11.33 15.30
CA GLN A 358 18.52 11.71 14.39
C GLN A 358 18.51 13.22 14.12
N ARG A 359 19.37 13.94 14.86
CA ARG A 359 19.69 15.36 14.56
C ARG A 359 20.45 15.52 13.23
N PHE A 360 21.02 14.44 12.71
CA PHE A 360 21.71 14.36 11.42
C PHE A 360 21.08 13.23 10.61
N GLN A 361 20.55 13.53 9.43
CA GLN A 361 20.04 12.51 8.52
C GLN A 361 21.22 11.90 7.77
N PRO A 362 21.54 10.61 7.94
CA PRO A 362 22.25 9.92 6.88
C PRO A 362 21.40 9.96 5.61
N SER A 363 22.01 10.21 4.45
CA SER A 363 21.29 9.93 3.20
C SER A 363 21.30 8.43 2.97
N ASP A 364 20.11 7.87 2.86
CA ASP A 364 19.88 6.44 2.69
C ASP A 364 19.71 6.16 1.20
N ASN A 365 20.65 5.42 0.64
CA ASN A 365 20.70 5.10 -0.77
C ASN A 365 20.44 3.62 -0.95
N ILE A 366 19.38 3.25 -1.67
CA ILE A 366 19.05 1.83 -1.88
C ILE A 366 19.26 1.43 -3.32
N ILE A 367 19.87 0.27 -3.49
CA ILE A 367 20.13 -0.36 -4.78
C ILE A 367 19.53 -1.76 -4.72
N VAL A 368 18.60 -2.08 -5.62
CA VAL A 368 18.12 -3.44 -5.80
C VAL A 368 18.97 -4.10 -6.87
N LYS A 369 19.68 -5.17 -6.51
CA LYS A 369 20.56 -5.92 -7.42
C LYS A 369 19.85 -7.06 -8.12
N SER A 370 18.97 -7.76 -7.41
CA SER A 370 18.19 -8.86 -7.97
C SER A 370 16.82 -8.94 -7.29
N PHE A 371 15.79 -9.25 -8.07
CA PHE A 371 14.44 -9.47 -7.58
C PHE A 371 13.79 -10.61 -8.36
N ASN A 372 13.91 -11.83 -7.85
CA ASN A 372 13.33 -13.03 -8.47
C ASN A 372 12.79 -14.01 -7.42
N SER A 373 12.18 -15.10 -7.87
CA SER A 373 11.50 -16.06 -7.00
C SER A 373 12.43 -16.77 -5.99
N ASN A 374 13.73 -16.82 -6.29
CA ASN A 374 14.74 -17.52 -5.48
C ASN A 374 15.67 -16.55 -4.73
N ILE A 375 15.99 -15.40 -5.33
CA ILE A 375 16.99 -14.45 -4.84
C ILE A 375 16.41 -13.04 -4.88
N ILE A 376 16.33 -12.43 -3.70
CA ILE A 376 16.07 -11.01 -3.53
C ILE A 376 17.32 -10.40 -2.87
N SER A 377 18.02 -9.54 -3.61
CA SER A 377 19.24 -8.89 -3.16
C SER A 377 19.10 -7.38 -3.30
N PHE A 378 19.28 -6.67 -2.20
CA PHE A 378 19.34 -5.21 -2.17
C PHE A 378 20.45 -4.75 -1.23
N GLU A 379 20.98 -3.56 -1.50
CA GLU A 379 21.97 -2.90 -0.66
C GLU A 379 21.40 -1.58 -0.16
N LYS A 380 21.55 -1.35 1.14
CA LYS A 380 21.24 -0.08 1.79
C LYS A 380 22.54 0.62 2.17
N HIS A 381 22.87 1.70 1.49
CA HIS A 381 24.04 2.54 1.73
C HIS A 381 23.62 3.70 2.63
N LEU A 382 24.32 3.90 3.74
CA LEU A 382 24.07 5.00 4.66
C LEU A 382 25.23 5.99 4.54
N ASN A 383 24.98 7.20 4.03
CA ASN A 383 26.01 8.24 3.97
C ASN A 383 25.85 9.22 5.12
N PHE A 384 26.85 9.34 5.98
CA PHE A 384 26.82 10.22 7.13
C PHE A 384 27.67 11.48 6.89
N PRO A 385 27.24 12.68 7.31
CA PRO A 385 28.08 13.87 7.27
C PRO A 385 29.29 13.72 8.22
N GLU A 386 30.47 14.16 7.78
CA GLU A 386 31.80 13.93 8.39
C GLU A 386 31.96 14.32 9.89
N LYS A 387 30.96 14.92 10.55
CA LYS A 387 31.06 15.51 11.89
C LYS A 387 30.16 14.90 12.97
N SER A 388 29.45 13.80 12.72
CA SER A 388 28.60 13.17 13.75
C SER A 388 29.06 11.73 14.05
N PRO A 389 29.58 11.43 15.26
CA PRO A 389 29.77 10.05 15.68
C PRO A 389 28.43 9.33 15.86
N PHE A 390 28.44 8.00 15.69
CA PHE A 390 27.31 7.13 15.96
C PHE A 390 26.77 7.34 17.39
N SER A 391 25.46 7.50 17.55
CA SER A 391 24.83 7.13 18.82
C SER A 391 24.59 5.62 18.83
N GLU A 392 24.69 4.96 20.00
CA GLU A 392 24.29 3.55 20.12
C GLU A 392 22.85 3.30 19.68
N ASP A 393 21.99 4.31 19.83
CA ASP A 393 20.59 4.24 19.44
C ASP A 393 20.41 4.18 17.92
N ASP A 394 21.27 4.86 17.15
CA ASP A 394 21.26 4.78 15.68
C ASP A 394 21.61 3.38 15.19
N ILE A 395 22.62 2.74 15.79
CA ILE A 395 23.02 1.37 15.47
C ILE A 395 21.90 0.39 15.84
N LYS A 396 21.32 0.52 17.04
CA LYS A 396 20.19 -0.32 17.49
C LYS A 396 18.98 -0.16 16.57
N ASN A 397 18.69 1.05 16.12
CA ASN A 397 17.59 1.36 15.22
C ASN A 397 17.80 0.78 13.81
N TYR A 398 19.02 0.82 13.29
CA TYR A 398 19.39 0.18 12.03
C TYR A 398 19.30 -1.35 12.14
N ALA A 399 19.78 -1.93 13.24
CA ALA A 399 19.62 -3.36 13.52
C ALA A 399 18.14 -3.78 13.63
N ARG A 400 17.26 -2.91 14.15
CA ARG A 400 15.79 -3.14 14.16
C ARG A 400 15.20 -3.17 12.74
N SER A 401 15.59 -2.25 11.85
CA SER A 401 15.11 -2.30 10.45
C SER A 401 15.55 -3.58 9.74
N ILE A 402 16.78 -4.04 9.97
CA ILE A 402 17.26 -5.33 9.44
C ILE A 402 16.43 -6.49 9.99
N LYS A 403 16.08 -6.48 11.28
CA LYS A 403 15.21 -7.50 11.89
C LYS A 403 13.79 -7.52 11.28
N LYS A 404 13.26 -6.38 10.82
CA LYS A 404 11.96 -6.30 10.11
C LYS A 404 12.03 -7.08 8.79
N TYR A 405 13.05 -6.84 7.97
CA TYR A 405 13.27 -7.62 6.74
C TYR A 405 13.46 -9.11 7.03
N ILE A 406 14.26 -9.47 8.04
CA ILE A 406 14.40 -10.89 8.45
C ILE A 406 13.05 -11.51 8.80
N LYS A 407 12.14 -10.77 9.44
CA LYS A 407 10.79 -11.23 9.80
C LYS A 407 9.91 -11.44 8.56
N LEU A 408 10.00 -10.55 7.57
CA LEU A 408 9.28 -10.66 6.31
C LEU A 408 9.63 -11.95 5.54
N PHE A 409 10.89 -12.42 5.67
CA PHE A 409 11.37 -13.69 5.11
C PHE A 409 11.22 -14.92 6.02
N ARG A 410 10.54 -14.82 7.18
CA ARG A 410 10.30 -16.00 8.03
C ARG A 410 9.22 -16.88 7.39
N SER A 411 9.57 -18.15 7.16
CA SER A 411 8.56 -19.20 7.04
C SER A 411 7.88 -19.42 8.40
N GLY A 412 6.60 -19.79 8.40
CA GLY A 412 5.97 -20.35 9.59
C GLY A 412 6.73 -21.60 10.07
N PRO A 413 6.49 -22.10 11.30
CA PRO A 413 7.12 -23.34 11.75
C PRO A 413 6.87 -24.43 10.70
N VAL A 414 7.97 -24.96 10.16
CA VAL A 414 7.94 -26.06 9.21
C VAL A 414 7.31 -27.22 9.96
N SER A 415 6.05 -27.54 9.68
CA SER A 415 5.56 -28.87 10.02
C SER A 415 6.28 -29.82 9.06
N GLU A 416 7.30 -30.51 9.57
CA GLU A 416 7.82 -31.70 8.91
C GLU A 416 6.61 -32.57 8.55
N LYS A 417 6.39 -32.74 7.24
CA LYS A 417 5.41 -33.68 6.70
C LYS A 417 6.17 -34.78 5.99
#